data_AF-W4VH93-F1
#
_entry.id   AF-W4VH93-F1
#
_cell.length_a   1.000
_cell.length_b   1.000
_cell.length_c   1.000
_cell.angle_alpha   90.00
_cell.angle_beta   90.00
_cell.angle_gamma   90.00
#
_symmetry.space_group_name_H-M   'P 1'
#
loop_
_entity.id
_entity.type
_entity.pdbx_description
1 polymer ?
#
loop_
_entity_poly.entity_id
_entity_poly.type
_entity_poly.pdbx_seq_one_letter_code
_entity_poly.pdbx_strand_id
1 'polypeptide(L)' 'MLGFIYTFKVFDIVYVMTGVGPINSTEVLSTLAFRYSFTDFQFNLGAATANILFVILLLISLVYLRMIKKDEVI' A
#
# COMPACT_ATOMS: atom_id res chain seq x y z
N MET A 1 12.63 -12.51 -6.55
CA MET A 1 12.67 -11.08 -6.13
C MET A 1 11.43 -10.27 -6.52
N LEU A 2 10.55 -10.73 -7.44
CA LEU A 2 9.23 -10.11 -7.69
C LEU A 2 8.30 -10.08 -6.46
N GLY A 3 8.40 -11.08 -5.57
CA GLY A 3 7.52 -11.21 -4.40
C GLY A 3 7.57 -10.03 -3.43
N PHE A 4 8.73 -9.37 -3.29
CA PHE A 4 8.91 -8.25 -2.35
C PHE A 4 8.01 -7.05 -2.70
N ILE A 5 7.84 -6.75 -3.99
CA ILE A 5 6.97 -5.67 -4.45
C ILE A 5 5.51 -6.05 -4.34
N TYR A 6 5.21 -7.33 -4.57
CA TYR A 6 3.88 -7.83 -4.35
C TYR A 6 3.46 -7.64 -2.90
N THR A 7 4.36 -7.86 -1.92
CA THR A 7 4.12 -7.66 -0.48
C THR A 7 3.71 -6.24 -0.08
N PHE A 8 4.18 -5.20 -0.78
CA PHE A 8 3.75 -3.82 -0.53
C PHE A 8 2.36 -3.48 -1.11
N LYS A 9 1.88 -4.28 -2.08
CA LYS A 9 0.60 -4.04 -2.75
C LYS A 9 -0.57 -4.85 -2.16
N VAL A 10 -0.29 -5.64 -1.12
CA VAL A 10 -1.21 -6.59 -0.46
C VAL A 10 -2.26 -5.84 0.39
N PHE A 11 -3.03 -4.95 -0.22
CA PHE A 11 -4.22 -4.37 0.43
C PHE A 11 -5.31 -5.43 0.58
N ASP A 12 -5.50 -6.22 -0.47
CA ASP A 12 -6.50 -7.27 -0.60
C ASP A 12 -6.32 -8.39 0.43
N ILE A 13 -5.14 -8.99 0.53
CA ILE A 13 -4.89 -10.08 1.49
C ILE A 13 -4.93 -9.57 2.93
N VAL A 14 -4.39 -8.37 3.24
CA VAL A 14 -4.40 -7.87 4.62
C VAL A 14 -5.83 -7.56 5.06
N TYR A 15 -6.62 -6.92 4.20
CA TYR A 15 -8.02 -6.61 4.49
C TYR A 15 -8.88 -7.89 4.61
N VAL A 16 -8.73 -8.85 3.69
CA VAL A 16 -9.51 -10.11 3.69
C VAL A 16 -9.10 -11.03 4.84
N MET A 17 -7.80 -11.16 5.13
CA MET A 17 -7.33 -12.10 6.17
C MET A 17 -7.54 -11.58 7.59
N THR A 18 -7.49 -10.27 7.82
CA THR A 18 -7.52 -9.73 9.19
C THR A 18 -8.78 -8.96 9.54
N GLY A 19 -9.56 -8.50 8.55
CA GLY A 19 -10.83 -7.81 8.78
C GLY A 19 -10.74 -6.57 9.69
N VAL A 20 -9.52 -6.05 9.93
CA VAL A 20 -9.18 -5.08 10.99
C VAL A 20 -9.35 -5.69 12.39
N GLY A 21 -8.31 -6.35 12.89
CA GLY A 21 -8.27 -6.93 14.25
C GLY A 21 -8.33 -5.88 15.39
N PRO A 22 -8.58 -6.29 16.65
CA PRO A 22 -9.20 -5.45 17.70
C PRO A 22 -8.45 -4.19 18.17
N ILE A 23 -7.20 -3.96 17.77
CA ILE A 23 -6.38 -2.81 18.21
C ILE A 23 -5.35 -2.46 17.13
N ASN A 24 -5.76 -2.03 15.92
CA ASN A 24 -4.90 -1.44 14.86
C ASN A 24 -3.54 -2.12 14.56
N SER A 25 -3.30 -3.34 15.05
CA SER A 25 -1.97 -3.96 15.14
C SER A 25 -1.51 -4.52 13.80
N THR A 26 -2.46 -4.63 12.87
CA THR A 26 -2.28 -5.11 11.50
C THR A 26 -2.75 -4.09 10.46
N GLU A 27 -2.97 -2.82 10.85
CA GLU A 27 -3.37 -1.77 9.91
C GLU A 27 -2.19 -1.37 9.01
N VAL A 28 -2.38 -1.53 7.70
CA VAL A 28 -1.48 -0.98 6.68
C VAL A 28 -2.05 0.33 6.14
N LEU A 29 -1.21 1.20 5.55
CA LEU A 29 -1.61 2.50 5.00
C LEU A 29 -2.84 2.42 4.08
N SER A 30 -2.97 1.33 3.31
CA SER A 30 -4.09 1.09 2.41
C SER A 30 -5.39 0.75 3.15
N THR A 31 -5.35 -0.04 4.23
CA THR A 31 -6.53 -0.30 5.08
C THR A 31 -6.92 0.93 5.90
N LEU A 32 -5.95 1.73 6.32
CA LEU A 32 -6.19 2.98 7.03
C LEU A 32 -6.90 4.02 6.15
N ALA A 33 -6.45 4.18 4.90
CA ALA A 33 -7.12 5.06 3.93
C ALA A 33 -8.56 4.61 3.65
N PHE A 34 -8.80 3.29 3.60
CA PHE A 34 -10.12 2.72 3.46
C PHE A 34 -11.02 3.03 4.67
N ARG A 35 -10.52 2.81 5.90
CA ARG A 35 -11.26 3.14 7.14
C ARG A 35 -11.62 4.62 7.21
N TYR A 36 -10.67 5.53 6.94
CA TYR A 36 -10.96 6.96 6.95
C TYR A 36 -12.00 7.37 5.91
N SER A 37 -12.01 6.73 4.74
CA SER A 37 -12.94 7.07 3.67
C SER A 37 -14.34 6.48 3.88
N PHE A 38 -14.43 5.24 4.35
CA PHE A 38 -15.69 4.47 4.34
C PHE A 38 -16.25 4.13 5.72
N THR A 39 -15.45 4.22 6.78
CA THR A 39 -15.89 3.95 8.16
C THR A 39 -16.04 5.24 8.96
N ASP A 40 -15.00 6.09 8.96
CA ASP A 40 -14.98 7.33 9.72
C ASP A 40 -15.60 8.51 8.93
N PHE A 41 -15.94 8.30 7.65
CA PHE A 41 -16.48 9.31 6.71
C PHE A 41 -15.64 10.59 6.59
N GLN A 42 -14.34 10.49 6.91
CA GLN A 42 -13.35 11.55 6.79
C GLN A 42 -12.59 11.42 5.45
N PHE A 43 -13.30 11.70 4.36
CA PHE A 43 -12.79 11.55 3.00
C PHE A 43 -11.52 12.35 2.71
N ASN A 44 -11.36 13.50 3.36
CA ASN A 44 -10.17 14.34 3.29
C ASN A 44 -8.93 13.63 3.87
N LEU A 45 -9.06 12.98 5.03
CA LEU A 45 -7.98 12.20 5.64
C LEU A 45 -7.72 10.88 4.91
N GLY A 46 -8.78 10.24 4.42
CA GLY A 46 -8.68 9.07 3.55
C GLY A 46 -7.91 9.36 2.26
N ALA A 47 -8.24 10.47 1.59
CA ALA A 47 -7.56 10.92 0.37
C ALA A 47 -6.10 11.30 0.61
N ALA A 48 -5.79 12.00 1.71
CA ALA A 48 -4.41 12.35 2.06
C ALA A 48 -3.55 11.08 2.30
N THR A 49 -4.10 10.12 3.04
CA THR A 49 -3.42 8.85 3.34
C THR A 49 -3.21 8.01 2.08
N ALA A 50 -4.21 7.95 1.19
CA ALA A 50 -4.11 7.28 -0.10
C ALA A 50 -3.05 7.94 -1.01
N ASN A 51 -2.96 9.26 -1.02
CA ASN A 51 -1.98 9.98 -1.83
C ASN A 51 -0.55 9.78 -1.32
N ILE A 52 -0.34 9.73 0.01
CA ILE A 52 0.96 9.38 0.60
C ILE A 52 1.37 7.96 0.19
N LEU A 53 0.45 7.00 0.29
CA LEU A 53 0.69 5.63 -0.15
C LEU A 53 1.03 5.58 -1.64
N PHE A 54 0.33 6.33 -2.48
CA PHE A 54 0.59 6.42 -3.91
C PHE A 54 2.02 6.90 -4.20
N VAL A 55 2.47 7.98 -3.54
CA VAL A 55 3.83 8.50 -3.72
C VAL A 55 4.89 7.48 -3.30
N ILE A 56 4.69 6.78 -2.18
CA ILE A 56 5.59 5.73 -1.70
C ILE A 56 5.69 4.59 -2.73
N LEU A 57 4.54 4.10 -3.20
CA LEU A 57 4.49 3.04 -4.21
C LEU A 57 5.10 3.47 -5.54
N LEU A 58 4.90 4.73 -5.94
CA LEU A 58 5.49 5.29 -7.15
C LEU A 58 7.01 5.34 -7.04
N LEU A 59 7.57 5.78 -5.91
CA LEU A 59 9.01 5.78 -5.67
C LEU A 59 9.60 4.37 -5.70
N ILE A 60 8.96 3.42 -4.99
CA ILE A 60 9.39 2.01 -4.99
C ILE A 60 9.31 1.42 -6.40
N SER A 61 8.24 1.69 -7.13
CA SER A 61 8.05 1.24 -8.52
C SER A 61 9.12 1.80 -9.45
N LEU A 62 9.45 3.10 -9.35
CA LEU A 62 10.52 3.72 -10.13
C LEU A 62 11.89 3.12 -9.82
N VAL A 63 12.19 2.86 -8.55
CA VAL A 63 13.44 2.19 -8.14
C VAL A 63 13.48 0.78 -8.70
N TYR A 64 12.38 0.03 -8.58
CA TYR A 64 12.29 -1.32 -9.13
C TYR A 64 12.47 -1.36 -10.65
N LEU A 65 11.76 -0.49 -11.38
CA LEU A 65 11.90 -0.40 -12.83
C LEU A 65 13.34 -0.03 -13.21
N ARG A 66 14.01 0.86 -12.47
CA ARG A 66 15.43 1.16 -12.71
C ARG A 66 16.36 -0.02 -12.42
N MET A 67 16.10 -0.80 -11.38
CA MET A 67 16.87 -2.01 -11.08
C MET A 67 16.70 -3.06 -12.17
N ILE A 68 15.46 -3.34 -12.58
CA ILE A 68 15.18 -4.35 -13.61
C ILE A 68 15.71 -3.94 -14.99
N LYS A 69 15.66 -2.64 -15.32
CA LYS A 69 16.24 -2.13 -16.57
C LYS A 69 17.76 -2.25 -16.60
N LYS A 70 18.44 -2.35 -15.46
CA LYS A 70 19.88 -2.66 -15.40
C LYS A 70 20.15 -4.16 -15.60
N ASP A 71 19.21 -5.01 -15.22
CA ASP A 71 19.35 -6.47 -15.36
C ASP A 71 19.06 -6.96 -16.79
N GLU A 72 18.31 -6.19 -17.61
CA GLU A 72 18.05 -6.50 -19.03
C GLU A 72 19.17 -6.04 -20.01
N VAL A 73 20.22 -5.35 -19.54
CA VAL A 73 21.34 -4.88 -20.39
C VAL A 73 22.60 -5.74 -20.21
N ILE A 74 22.44 -7.03 -19.89
CA ILE A 74 23.54 -8.01 -19.86
C ILE A 74 23.33 -9.06 -20.94
#